data_AF-A0A2W4RWB7-F1
#
_entry.id   AF-A0A2W4RWB7-F1
#
_cell.length_a   1.000
_cell.length_b   1.000
_cell.length_c   1.000
_cell.angle_alpha   90.00
_cell.angle_beta   90.00
_cell.angle_gamma   90.00
#
_symmetry.space_group_name_H-M   'P 1'
#
loop_
_entity.id
_entity.type
_entity.pdbx_description
1 polymer ?
#
loop_
_entity_poly.entity_id
_entity_poly.type
_entity_poly.pdbx_seq_one_letter_code
_entity_poly.pdbx_strand_id
1 'polypeptide(L)'
;MDGMSNAQRALWTFLFYTLVGPFIGALLISVAIPLALVFGFLPDLGALETGQISFTGWAALYAYVWGAPAAALAALGLLPFVFRGGTFSWILAAVAGVIAFGVTSIFAPLPVPGTAPYLAFLAGVVSFVCWAVLSKLGVLTGADQ
;
A
#
# COMPACT_ATOMS: atom_id res chain seq x y z
N MET A 1 20.51 -15.27 2.37
CA MET A 1 19.53 -16.31 1.98
C MET A 1 19.97 -16.86 0.63
N ASP A 2 21.06 -17.62 0.61
CA ASP A 2 21.92 -17.68 -0.60
C ASP A 2 21.52 -18.79 -1.58
N GLY A 3 20.25 -19.19 -1.55
CA GLY A 3 19.68 -20.21 -2.44
C GLY A 3 18.25 -19.93 -2.91
N MET A 4 17.72 -18.72 -2.69
CA MET A 4 16.34 -18.40 -3.07
C MET A 4 16.24 -18.10 -4.57
N SER A 5 15.43 -18.89 -5.29
CA SER A 5 15.20 -18.71 -6.72
C SER A 5 14.37 -17.45 -7.01
N ASN A 6 14.48 -16.89 -8.22
CA ASN A 6 13.70 -15.72 -8.62
C ASN A 6 12.18 -15.96 -8.52
N ALA A 7 11.73 -17.19 -8.75
CA ALA A 7 10.32 -17.55 -8.58
C ALA A 7 9.87 -17.49 -7.11
N GLN A 8 10.71 -17.92 -6.18
CA GLN A 8 10.44 -17.79 -4.75
C GLN A 8 10.43 -16.31 -4.32
N ARG A 9 11.37 -15.49 -4.81
CA ARG A 9 11.41 -14.05 -4.55
C ARG A 9 10.15 -13.35 -5.07
N ALA A 10 9.70 -13.73 -6.27
CA ALA A 10 8.48 -13.25 -6.89
C ALA A 10 7.24 -13.62 -6.05
N LEU A 11 7.14 -14.88 -5.62
CA LEU A 11 6.06 -15.32 -4.73
C LEU A 11 6.05 -14.53 -3.41
N TRP A 12 7.22 -14.37 -2.77
CA TRP A 12 7.33 -13.58 -1.54
C TRP A 12 6.93 -12.13 -1.75
N THR A 13 7.35 -11.52 -2.85
CA THR A 13 6.97 -10.14 -3.21
C THR A 13 5.46 -10.04 -3.37
N PHE A 14 4.84 -10.99 -4.08
CA PHE A 14 3.39 -11.02 -4.28
C PHE A 14 2.62 -11.18 -2.97
N LEU A 15 3.00 -12.15 -2.14
CA LEU A 15 2.37 -12.37 -0.83
C LEU A 15 2.54 -11.16 0.08
N PHE A 16 3.72 -10.54 0.08
CA PHE A 16 3.98 -9.38 0.91
C PHE A 16 3.12 -8.19 0.49
N TYR A 17 3.04 -7.91 -0.81
CA TYR A 17 2.18 -6.84 -1.30
C TYR A 17 0.71 -7.12 -1.03
N THR A 18 0.22 -8.33 -1.32
CA THR A 18 -1.23 -8.65 -1.19
C THR A 18 -1.72 -8.79 0.25
N LEU A 19 -0.85 -9.15 1.20
CA LEU A 19 -1.22 -9.33 2.61
C LEU A 19 -0.75 -8.16 3.48
N VAL A 20 0.54 -7.82 3.40
CA VAL A 20 1.16 -6.83 4.28
C VAL A 20 0.88 -5.41 3.78
N GLY A 21 0.82 -5.19 2.47
CA GLY A 21 0.50 -3.88 1.89
C GLY A 21 -0.82 -3.28 2.41
N PRO A 22 -1.97 -3.96 2.25
CA PRO A 22 -3.25 -3.49 2.77
C PRO A 22 -3.25 -3.29 4.28
N PHE A 23 -2.56 -4.17 5.03
CA PHE A 23 -2.42 -4.02 6.47
C PHE A 23 -1.67 -2.74 6.84
N ILE A 24 -0.54 -2.45 6.20
CA ILE A 24 0.22 -1.19 6.41
C ILE A 24 -0.65 0.01 6.02
N GLY A 25 -1.37 -0.05 4.90
CA GLY A 25 -2.27 1.03 4.48
C GLY A 25 -3.35 1.32 5.52
N ALA A 26 -4.00 0.28 6.04
CA ALA A 26 -5.00 0.41 7.10
C ALA A 26 -4.41 0.98 8.39
N LEU A 27 -3.21 0.54 8.78
CA LEU A 27 -2.51 1.05 9.95
C LEU A 27 -2.17 2.54 9.78
N LEU A 28 -1.67 2.94 8.62
CA LEU A 28 -1.39 4.35 8.32
C LEU A 28 -2.66 5.20 8.38
N ILE A 29 -3.79 4.73 7.85
CA ILE A 29 -5.08 5.41 7.95
C ILE A 29 -5.53 5.53 9.41
N SER A 30 -5.38 4.47 10.21
CA SER A 30 -5.75 4.45 11.63
C SER A 30 -4.99 5.48 12.46
N VAL A 31 -3.79 5.88 12.03
CA VAL A 31 -2.97 6.91 12.67
C VAL A 31 -3.20 8.28 12.06
N ALA A 32 -3.31 8.36 10.73
CA ALA A 32 -3.45 9.62 10.00
C ALA A 32 -4.76 10.35 10.32
N ILE A 33 -5.87 9.63 10.49
CA ILE A 33 -7.18 10.25 10.80
C ILE A 33 -7.14 10.94 12.19
N PRO A 34 -6.76 10.27 13.30
CA PRO A 34 -6.64 10.95 14.59
C PRO A 34 -5.69 12.16 14.57
N LEU A 35 -4.54 12.04 13.88
CA LEU A 35 -3.61 13.16 13.76
C LEU A 35 -4.25 14.33 13.00
N ALA A 36 -4.94 14.06 11.88
CA ALA A 36 -5.63 15.10 11.13
C ALA A 36 -6.70 15.83 11.96
N LEU A 37 -7.37 15.13 12.87
CA LEU A 37 -8.33 15.73 13.80
C LEU A 37 -7.64 16.58 14.88
N VAL A 38 -6.57 16.08 15.49
CA VAL A 38 -5.79 16.82 16.51
C VAL A 38 -5.21 18.11 15.95
N PHE A 39 -4.78 18.10 14.68
CA PHE A 39 -4.20 19.26 14.01
C PHE A 39 -5.21 20.09 13.18
N GLY A 40 -6.49 19.72 13.17
CA GLY A 40 -7.55 20.48 12.51
C GLY A 40 -7.53 20.47 10.97
N PHE A 41 -6.84 19.52 10.34
CA PHE A 41 -6.72 19.44 8.87
C PHE A 41 -7.99 18.91 8.19
N LEU A 42 -8.87 18.19 8.91
CA LEU A 42 -10.11 17.59 8.38
C LEU A 42 -11.21 17.54 9.46
N PRO A 43 -11.73 18.70 9.92
CA PRO A 43 -12.67 18.78 11.04
C PRO A 43 -13.97 17.99 10.79
N ASP A 44 -14.41 17.91 9.53
CA ASP A 44 -15.63 17.20 9.13
C ASP A 44 -15.55 15.67 9.37
N LEU A 45 -14.34 15.10 9.44
CA LEU A 45 -14.17 13.67 9.74
C LEU A 45 -14.47 13.34 11.22
N GLY A 46 -14.39 14.31 12.12
CA GLY A 46 -14.67 14.13 13.55
C GLY A 46 -16.16 14.05 13.86
N ALA A 47 -17.01 14.51 12.93
CA ALA A 47 -18.47 14.51 13.04
C ALA A 47 -19.13 13.23 12.47
N LEU A 48 -18.36 12.35 11.81
CA LEU A 48 -18.88 11.14 11.20
C LEU A 48 -18.99 10.02 12.25
N GLU A 49 -20.19 9.80 12.79
CA GLU A 49 -20.46 8.63 13.64
C GLU A 49 -20.77 7.39 12.79
N THR A 50 -20.01 6.31 13.00
CA THR A 50 -20.23 5.00 12.33
C THR A 50 -20.73 3.94 13.32
N GLY A 51 -21.88 4.17 13.95
CA GLY A 51 -22.57 3.16 14.76
C GLY A 51 -21.69 2.53 15.85
N GLN A 52 -21.51 1.20 15.82
CA GLN A 52 -20.84 0.43 16.90
C GLN A 52 -19.30 0.45 16.88
N ILE A 53 -18.66 1.05 15.87
CA ILE A 53 -17.20 1.18 15.80
C ILE A 53 -16.81 2.64 15.60
N SER A 54 -15.66 3.03 16.18
CA SER A 54 -15.11 4.36 15.97
C SER A 54 -14.88 4.60 14.47
N PHE A 55 -15.11 5.84 14.00
CA PHE A 55 -14.91 6.22 12.60
C PHE A 55 -13.51 5.84 12.09
N THR A 56 -12.50 6.00 12.94
CA THR A 56 -11.13 5.59 12.65
C THR A 56 -11.02 4.08 12.40
N GLY A 57 -11.67 3.25 13.23
CA GLY A 57 -11.69 1.80 13.05
C GLY A 57 -12.43 1.38 11.78
N TRP A 58 -13.57 2.01 11.50
CA TRP A 58 -14.32 1.79 10.25
C TRP A 58 -13.48 2.14 9.02
N ALA A 59 -12.85 3.32 9.01
CA ALA A 59 -12.03 3.80 7.90
C ALA A 59 -10.79 2.93 7.67
N ALA A 60 -10.13 2.46 8.74
CA ALA A 60 -9.00 1.54 8.63
C ALA A 60 -9.41 0.19 8.01
N LEU A 61 -10.55 -0.37 8.45
CA LEU A 61 -11.10 -1.60 7.87
C LEU A 61 -11.47 -1.39 6.40
N TYR A 62 -12.08 -0.26 6.08
CA TYR A 62 -12.42 0.09 4.70
C TYR A 62 -11.17 0.21 3.82
N ALA A 63 -10.12 0.87 4.32
CA ALA A 63 -8.83 0.99 3.65
C ALA A 63 -8.12 -0.35 3.46
N TYR A 64 -8.24 -1.28 4.41
CA TYR A 64 -7.72 -2.64 4.27
C TYR A 64 -8.40 -3.38 3.11
N VAL A 65 -9.73 -3.40 3.10
CA VAL A 65 -10.53 -4.11 2.08
C VAL A 65 -10.30 -3.49 0.69
N TRP A 66 -10.31 -2.16 0.60
CA TRP A 66 -10.13 -1.45 -0.67
C TRP A 66 -8.68 -1.32 -1.13
N GLY A 67 -7.72 -1.47 -0.21
CA GLY A 67 -6.30 -1.49 -0.55
C GLY A 67 -5.87 -2.79 -1.23
N ALA A 68 -6.58 -3.89 -1.01
CA ALA A 68 -6.19 -5.21 -1.52
C ALA A 68 -6.12 -5.30 -3.06
N PRO A 69 -7.10 -4.79 -3.84
CA PRO A 69 -7.01 -4.81 -5.31
C PRO A 69 -5.84 -3.97 -5.83
N ALA A 70 -5.62 -2.78 -5.28
CA ALA A 70 -4.50 -1.92 -5.66
C ALA A 70 -3.17 -2.58 -5.34
N ALA A 71 -3.04 -3.20 -4.17
CA ALA A 71 -1.83 -3.90 -3.79
C ALA A 71 -1.55 -5.13 -4.68
N ALA A 72 -2.59 -5.87 -5.06
CA ALA A 72 -2.48 -6.98 -6.02
C ALA A 72 -2.03 -6.50 -7.40
N LEU A 73 -2.60 -5.42 -7.91
CA LEU A 73 -2.19 -4.83 -9.19
C LEU A 73 -0.74 -4.32 -9.15
N ALA A 74 -0.33 -3.67 -8.06
CA ALA A 74 1.06 -3.26 -7.88
C ALA A 74 2.00 -4.47 -7.89
N ALA A 75 1.65 -5.54 -7.17
CA ALA A 75 2.42 -6.78 -7.16
C ALA A 75 2.56 -7.37 -8.57
N LEU A 76 1.45 -7.49 -9.30
CA LEU A 76 1.43 -8.01 -10.67
C LEU A 76 2.32 -7.17 -11.61
N GLY A 77 2.32 -5.85 -11.47
CA GLY A 77 3.20 -4.96 -12.22
C GLY A 77 4.70 -5.14 -11.91
N LEU A 78 5.03 -5.48 -10.65
CA LEU A 78 6.41 -5.65 -10.18
C LEU A 78 6.98 -7.04 -10.45
N LEU A 79 6.13 -8.07 -10.51
CA LEU A 79 6.54 -9.46 -10.69
C LEU A 79 7.49 -9.70 -11.89
N PRO A 80 7.28 -9.13 -13.09
CA PRO A 80 8.18 -9.33 -14.22
C PRO A 80 9.63 -8.90 -13.94
N PHE A 81 9.82 -7.85 -13.13
CA PHE A 81 11.15 -7.36 -12.74
C PHE A 81 11.83 -8.33 -11.77
N VAL A 82 11.08 -8.85 -10.81
CA VAL A 82 11.59 -9.86 -9.85
C VAL A 82 11.92 -11.18 -10.55
N PHE A 83 11.11 -11.62 -11.51
CA PHE A 83 11.41 -12.84 -12.27
C PHE A 83 12.69 -12.73 -13.09
N ARG A 84 12.92 -11.59 -13.74
CA ARG A 84 14.07 -11.37 -14.63
C ARG A 84 15.36 -11.06 -13.87
N GLY A 85 15.29 -10.19 -12.86
CA GLY A 85 16.48 -9.65 -12.19
C GLY A 85 16.57 -9.94 -10.69
N GLY A 86 15.54 -10.56 -10.09
CA GLY A 86 15.49 -10.80 -8.64
C GLY A 86 15.34 -9.52 -7.80
N THR A 87 15.14 -8.36 -8.43
CA THR A 87 15.11 -7.04 -7.77
C THR A 87 14.39 -5.98 -8.60
N PHE A 88 14.12 -4.83 -7.98
CA PHE A 88 13.61 -3.61 -8.59
C PHE A 88 13.94 -2.39 -7.71
N SER A 89 13.95 -1.19 -8.29
CA SER A 89 14.28 0.04 -7.57
C SER A 89 13.13 0.54 -6.70
N TRP A 90 13.46 1.32 -5.67
CA TRP A 90 12.48 1.93 -4.77
C TRP A 90 11.50 2.86 -5.51
N ILE A 91 11.98 3.55 -6.57
CA ILE A 91 11.15 4.42 -7.41
C ILE A 91 10.09 3.58 -8.12
N LEU A 92 10.51 2.45 -8.68
CA LEU A 92 9.61 1.55 -9.41
C LEU A 92 8.55 0.99 -8.46
N ALA A 93 8.92 0.67 -7.22
CA ALA A 93 7.98 0.30 -6.16
C ALA A 93 6.94 1.41 -5.91
N ALA A 94 7.40 2.63 -5.61
CA ALA A 94 6.52 3.75 -5.30
C ALA A 94 5.56 4.06 -6.45
N VAL A 95 6.09 4.11 -7.68
CA VAL A 95 5.29 4.36 -8.90
C VAL A 95 4.28 3.24 -9.12
N ALA A 96 4.65 1.96 -8.94
CA ALA A 96 3.71 0.85 -9.06
C ALA A 96 2.54 0.97 -8.09
N GLY A 97 2.80 1.40 -6.85
CA GLY A 97 1.75 1.65 -5.85
C GLY A 97 0.78 2.76 -6.26
N VAL A 98 1.32 3.90 -6.72
CA VAL A 98 0.52 5.06 -7.18
C VAL A 98 -0.33 4.69 -8.40
N ILE A 99 0.28 4.06 -9.42
CA ILE A 99 -0.42 3.67 -10.65
C ILE A 99 -1.50 2.64 -10.34
N ALA A 100 -1.18 1.61 -9.55
CA ALA A 100 -2.14 0.57 -9.21
C ALA A 100 -3.34 1.10 -8.43
N PHE A 101 -3.12 2.05 -7.51
CA PHE A 101 -4.21 2.76 -6.85
C PHE A 101 -5.03 3.58 -7.86
N GLY A 102 -4.37 4.33 -8.75
CA GLY A 102 -5.03 5.09 -9.81
C GLY A 102 -5.95 4.21 -10.66
N VAL A 103 -5.44 3.07 -11.13
CA VAL A 103 -6.23 2.08 -11.88
C VAL A 103 -7.40 1.56 -11.06
N THR A 104 -7.18 1.20 -9.79
CA THR A 104 -8.24 0.70 -8.90
C THR A 104 -9.33 1.74 -8.69
N SER A 105 -8.96 3.01 -8.54
CA SER A 105 -9.90 4.12 -8.31
C SER A 105 -10.81 4.41 -9.49
N ILE A 106 -10.45 4.00 -10.72
CA ILE A 106 -11.30 4.11 -11.90
C ILE A 106 -12.48 3.13 -11.82
N PHE A 107 -12.22 1.90 -11.34
CA PHE A 107 -13.26 0.87 -11.20
C PHE A 107 -14.05 0.98 -9.91
N ALA A 108 -13.46 1.62 -8.89
CA ALA A 108 -14.01 1.75 -7.56
C ALA A 108 -13.99 3.21 -7.10
N PRO A 109 -15.10 3.95 -7.29
CA PRO A 109 -15.15 5.35 -6.90
C PRO A 109 -14.97 5.49 -5.38
N LEU A 110 -14.16 6.48 -5.00
CA LEU A 110 -13.88 6.75 -3.59
C LEU A 110 -15.11 7.31 -2.86
N PRO A 111 -15.32 6.94 -1.59
CA PRO A 111 -16.45 7.45 -0.80
C PRO A 111 -16.40 8.96 -0.57
N VAL A 112 -15.19 9.55 -0.51
CA VAL A 112 -14.98 10.97 -0.23
C VAL A 112 -14.30 11.63 -1.44
N PRO A 113 -15.01 12.51 -2.19
CA PRO A 113 -14.44 13.25 -3.31
C PRO A 113 -13.21 14.07 -2.89
N GLY A 114 -12.22 14.18 -3.77
CA GLY A 114 -10.99 14.96 -3.52
C GLY A 114 -9.93 14.28 -2.66
N THR A 115 -10.19 13.07 -2.12
CA THR A 115 -9.19 12.31 -1.34
C THR A 115 -8.21 11.50 -2.19
N ALA A 116 -8.53 11.31 -3.48
CA ALA A 116 -7.75 10.52 -4.43
C ALA A 116 -6.24 10.81 -4.46
N PRO A 117 -5.76 12.08 -4.55
CA PRO A 117 -4.33 12.35 -4.60
C PRO A 117 -3.60 11.94 -3.32
N TYR A 118 -4.22 12.13 -2.15
CA TYR A 118 -3.63 11.75 -0.85
C TYR A 118 -3.54 10.24 -0.71
N LEU A 119 -4.59 9.51 -1.12
CA LEU A 119 -4.60 8.05 -1.09
C LEU A 119 -3.66 7.44 -2.13
N ALA A 120 -3.51 8.06 -3.30
CA ALA A 120 -2.53 7.65 -4.30
C ALA A 120 -1.10 7.80 -3.77
N PHE A 121 -0.80 8.94 -3.13
CA PHE A 121 0.49 9.14 -2.45
C PHE A 121 0.71 8.10 -1.35
N LEU A 122 -0.30 7.85 -0.51
CA LEU A 122 -0.25 6.84 0.54
C LEU A 122 0.04 5.44 -0.03
N ALA A 123 -0.60 5.06 -1.15
CA ALA A 123 -0.33 3.79 -1.82
C ALA A 123 1.13 3.70 -2.31
N GLY A 124 1.70 4.80 -2.81
CA GLY A 124 3.13 4.89 -3.12
C GLY A 124 4.02 4.67 -1.90
N VAL A 125 3.68 5.30 -0.77
CA VAL A 125 4.40 5.12 0.51
C VAL A 125 4.31 3.67 1.00
N VAL A 126 3.12 3.06 0.99
CA VAL A 126 2.92 1.65 1.36
C VAL A 126 3.81 0.74 0.50
N SER A 127 3.79 0.96 -0.81
CA SER A 127 4.58 0.19 -1.77
C SER A 127 6.10 0.34 -1.52
N PHE A 128 6.54 1.57 -1.24
CA PHE A 128 7.92 1.84 -0.83
C PHE A 128 8.30 1.10 0.46
N VAL A 129 7.44 1.12 1.48
CA VAL A 129 7.68 0.39 2.74
C VAL A 129 7.78 -1.11 2.48
N CYS A 130 6.90 -1.67 1.65
CA CYS A 130 6.97 -3.08 1.24
C CYS A 130 8.31 -3.41 0.57
N TRP A 131 8.77 -2.57 -0.36
CA TRP A 131 10.09 -2.72 -0.98
C TRP A 131 11.21 -2.65 0.06
N ALA A 132 11.19 -1.68 0.97
CA ALA A 132 12.23 -1.50 1.97
C ALA A 132 12.34 -2.71 2.91
N VAL A 133 11.20 -3.29 3.31
CA VAL A 133 11.17 -4.49 4.15
C VAL A 133 11.68 -5.71 3.39
N LEU A 134 11.19 -5.96 2.17
CA LEU A 134 11.65 -7.09 1.34
C LEU A 134 13.15 -7.02 1.04
N SER A 135 13.66 -5.81 0.85
CA SER A 135 15.08 -5.53 0.65
C SER A 135 15.91 -5.86 1.90
N LYS A 136 15.48 -5.37 3.07
CA LYS A 136 16.16 -5.65 4.36
C LYS A 136 16.12 -7.13 4.73
N LEU A 137 15.07 -7.85 4.34
CA LEU A 137 14.96 -9.30 4.54
C LEU A 137 15.81 -10.11 3.54
N GLY A 138 16.49 -9.47 2.58
CA GLY A 138 17.29 -10.12 1.55
C GLY A 138 16.46 -10.85 0.49
N VAL A 139 15.15 -10.58 0.41
CA VAL A 139 14.25 -11.15 -0.61
C VAL A 139 14.48 -10.48 -1.96
N LEU A 140 14.85 -9.20 -1.98
CA LEU A 140 15.29 -8.49 -3.19
C LEU A 140 16.81 -8.35 -3.16
N THR A 141 17.49 -8.81 -4.20
CA THR A 141 18.96 -8.74 -4.30
C THR A 141 19.39 -7.38 -4.85
N GLY A 142 20.02 -6.54 -4.02
CA GLY A 142 20.64 -5.28 -4.49
C GLY A 142 19.76 -4.03 -4.41
N ALA A 143 19.03 -3.86 -3.30
CA ALA A 143 18.28 -2.63 -3.02
C ALA A 143 19.15 -1.38 -2.76
N ASP A 144 20.47 -1.57 -2.70
CA ASP A 144 21.46 -0.56 -2.34
C ASP A 144 22.29 -0.06 -3.55
N GLN A 145 21.88 -0.40 -4.78
CA GLN A 145 22.46 0.11 -6.04
C GLN A 145 21.42 0.90 -6.84
#